data_AF-A0A1N7EZH6-F1
#
_entry.id   AF-A0A1N7EZH6-F1
#
_cell.length_a   1.000
_cell.length_b   1.000
_cell.length_c   1.000
_cell.angle_alpha   90.00
_cell.angle_beta   90.00
_cell.angle_gamma   90.00
#
_symmetry.space_group_name_H-M   'P 1'
#
loop_
_entity.id
_entity.type
_entity.pdbx_description
1 polymer ?
#
loop_
_entity_poly.entity_id
_entity_poly.type
_entity_poly.pdbx_seq_one_letter_code
_entity_poly.pdbx_strand_id
1 'polypeptide(L)'
;MGRALRRSGLRCEGVNIFLADGEAAFQEVFHFHLHVFPRFVGDAFRIEANWGTRDRSLLDREAEAVHSGLAALGFPEMETGGRSEPLT
;
A
#
# COMPACT_ATOMS: atom_id res chain seq x y z
N MET A 1 -1.22 4.82 7.84
CA MET A 1 -1.36 4.81 6.36
C MET A 1 -2.16 5.97 5.77
N GLY A 2 -3.45 6.17 6.05
CA GLY A 2 -4.23 7.23 5.37
C GLY A 2 -3.64 8.65 5.47
N ARG A 3 -3.07 9.04 6.62
CA ARG A 3 -2.34 10.33 6.74
C ARG A 3 -1.07 10.39 5.89
N ALA A 4 -0.35 9.28 5.76
CA ALA A 4 0.88 9.21 4.99
C ALA A 4 0.58 9.31 3.49
N LEU A 5 -0.45 8.62 3.01
CA LEU A 5 -0.93 8.71 1.63
C LEU A 5 -1.37 10.14 1.26
N ARG A 6 -1.98 10.89 2.18
CA ARG A 6 -2.31 12.31 1.95
C ARG A 6 -1.09 13.23 1.92
N ARG A 7 0.05 12.78 2.44
CA ARG A 7 1.32 13.54 2.49
C ARG A 7 2.35 13.07 1.47
N SER A 8 2.09 11.96 0.75
CA SER A 8 3.04 11.36 -0.18
C SER A 8 3.15 12.09 -1.53
N GLY A 9 2.24 13.03 -1.82
CA GLY A 9 2.12 13.64 -3.15
C GLY A 9 1.35 12.78 -4.16
N LEU A 10 0.97 11.55 -3.80
CA LEU A 10 0.00 10.77 -4.55
C LEU A 10 -1.39 11.40 -4.40
N ARG A 11 -2.23 11.28 -5.43
CA ARG A 11 -3.61 11.78 -5.37
C ARG A 11 -4.40 10.98 -4.34
N CYS A 12 -4.65 11.59 -3.18
CA CYS A 12 -5.36 10.98 -2.08
C CYS A 12 -5.99 12.05 -1.18
N GLU A 13 -7.31 12.01 -1.02
CA GLU A 13 -8.08 12.86 -0.12
C GLU A 13 -8.73 12.03 1.01
N GLY A 14 -9.00 10.74 0.75
CA GLY A 14 -9.54 9.77 1.70
C GLY A 14 -8.98 8.36 1.47
N VAL A 15 -9.35 7.41 2.33
CA VAL A 15 -9.01 5.99 2.13
C VAL A 15 -10.20 5.09 2.46
N ASN A 16 -10.38 4.03 1.68
CA ASN A 16 -11.18 2.87 2.09
C ASN A 16 -10.24 1.83 2.71
N ILE A 17 -10.68 1.21 3.81
CA ILE A 17 -10.07 0.01 4.37
C ILE A 17 -11.01 -1.15 4.08
N PHE A 18 -10.46 -2.24 3.53
CA PHE A 18 -11.22 -3.44 3.22
C PHE A 18 -10.48 -4.66 3.79
N LEU A 19 -11.21 -5.47 4.55
CA LEU A 19 -10.78 -6.75 5.08
C LEU A 19 -11.71 -7.82 4.50
N ALA A 20 -11.15 -8.77 3.78
CA ALA A 20 -11.83 -9.99 3.40
C ALA A 20 -11.48 -11.07 4.43
N ASP A 21 -12.46 -11.45 5.25
CA ASP A 21 -12.31 -12.50 6.26
C ASP A 21 -13.16 -13.72 5.85
N GLY A 22 -12.47 -14.73 5.31
CA GLY A 22 -13.07 -15.92 4.73
C GLY A 22 -13.38 -15.81 3.23
N GLU A 23 -13.43 -16.98 2.58
CA GLU A 23 -13.65 -17.11 1.12
C GLU A 23 -14.94 -16.40 0.66
N ALA A 24 -16.04 -16.55 1.40
CA ALA A 24 -17.32 -15.92 1.09
C ALA A 24 -17.29 -14.38 1.14
N ALA A 25 -16.28 -13.80 1.81
CA ALA A 25 -16.02 -12.36 1.88
C ALA A 25 -14.97 -11.90 0.85
N PHE A 26 -14.66 -12.72 -0.16
CA PHE A 26 -13.67 -12.49 -1.22
C PHE A 26 -12.20 -12.64 -0.80
N GLN A 27 -11.91 -13.45 0.23
CA GLN A 27 -10.52 -13.73 0.61
C GLN A 27 -9.91 -14.81 -0.30
N GLU A 28 -8.90 -14.44 -1.08
CA GLU A 28 -8.14 -15.39 -1.92
C GLU A 28 -6.78 -15.76 -1.31
N VAL A 29 -6.16 -14.84 -0.56
CA VAL A 29 -4.88 -15.07 0.13
C VAL A 29 -5.11 -15.22 1.62
N PHE A 30 -4.91 -16.44 2.13
CA PHE A 30 -5.11 -16.81 3.54
C PHE A 30 -3.95 -16.40 4.45
N HIS A 31 -3.59 -15.12 4.38
CA HIS A 31 -2.74 -14.40 5.33
C HIS A 31 -3.53 -13.16 5.72
N PHE A 32 -3.66 -12.81 7.01
CA PHE A 32 -4.35 -11.58 7.39
C PHE A 32 -3.75 -10.34 6.71
N HIS A 33 -4.50 -9.71 5.81
CA HIS A 33 -4.07 -8.49 5.14
C HIS A 33 -5.23 -7.50 5.06
N LEU A 34 -4.87 -6.22 5.06
CA LEU A 34 -5.81 -5.12 4.89
C LEU A 34 -5.50 -4.42 3.58
N HIS A 35 -6.51 -4.31 2.73
CA HIS A 35 -6.42 -3.43 1.57
C HIS A 35 -6.63 -1.98 2.01
N VAL A 36 -5.77 -1.10 1.52
CA VAL A 36 -5.87 0.34 1.72
C VAL A 36 -6.00 0.99 0.34
N PHE A 37 -7.17 1.51 0.02
CA PHE A 37 -7.43 2.13 -1.28
C PHE A 37 -7.43 3.65 -1.16
N PRO A 38 -6.47 4.38 -1.76
CA PRO A 38 -6.51 5.84 -1.85
C PRO A 38 -7.73 6.31 -2.65
N ARG A 39 -8.43 7.34 -2.16
CA ARG A 39 -9.66 7.88 -2.76
C ARG A 39 -9.57 9.38 -2.98
N PHE A 40 -10.32 9.89 -3.95
CA PHE A 40 -10.47 11.32 -4.22
C PHE A 40 -11.87 11.65 -4.73
N VAL A 41 -12.33 12.89 -4.54
CA VAL A 41 -13.66 13.31 -4.99
C VAL A 41 -13.84 13.05 -6.49
N GLY A 42 -14.94 12.38 -6.84
CA GLY A 42 -15.30 12.06 -8.22
C GLY A 42 -14.57 10.86 -8.83
N ASP A 43 -13.84 10.05 -8.04
CA ASP A 43 -13.30 8.79 -8.53
C ASP A 43 -14.42 7.76 -8.83
N ALA A 44 -14.14 6.83 -9.74
CA ALA A 44 -15.08 5.79 -10.17
C ALA A 44 -14.82 4.45 -9.45
N PHE A 45 -14.42 4.50 -8.16
CA PHE A 45 -13.91 3.34 -7.44
C PHE A 45 -14.81 2.11 -7.53
N ARG A 46 -14.21 0.99 -7.95
CA ARG A 46 -14.76 -0.36 -7.93
C ARG A 46 -13.68 -1.30 -7.43
N ILE A 47 -14.07 -2.35 -6.74
CA ILE A 47 -13.17 -3.47 -6.44
C ILE A 47 -13.26 -4.40 -7.64
N GLU A 48 -12.28 -4.31 -8.53
CA GLU A 48 -12.16 -5.12 -9.73
C GLU A 48 -10.73 -5.62 -9.88
N ALA A 49 -10.56 -6.86 -10.31
CA ALA A 49 -9.24 -7.43 -10.53
C ALA A 49 -8.70 -6.99 -11.89
N ASN A 50 -7.59 -6.26 -11.88
CA ASN A 50 -6.77 -6.02 -13.07
C ASN A 50 -5.54 -6.92 -12.99
N TRP A 51 -5.49 -7.95 -13.85
CA TRP A 51 -4.39 -8.92 -13.90
C TRP A 51 -3.16 -8.42 -14.67
N GLY A 52 -3.15 -7.16 -15.11
CA GLY A 52 -2.01 -6.55 -15.78
C GLY A 52 -0.86 -6.26 -14.83
N THR A 53 0.36 -6.59 -15.25
CA THR A 53 1.58 -6.25 -14.51
C THR A 53 1.95 -4.78 -14.71
N ARG A 54 2.25 -4.07 -13.62
CA ARG A 54 2.79 -2.70 -13.68
C ARG A 54 4.31 -2.75 -13.75
N ASP A 55 4.91 -1.78 -14.45
CA ASP A 55 6.36 -1.65 -14.52
C ASP A 55 6.97 -1.47 -13.13
N ARG A 56 8.09 -2.16 -12.87
CA ARG A 56 8.70 -2.18 -11.55
C ARG A 56 9.14 -0.79 -11.09
N SER A 57 9.65 0.05 -11.99
CA SER A 57 10.12 1.39 -11.64
C SER A 57 8.99 2.33 -11.20
N LEU A 58 7.76 2.10 -11.69
CA LEU A 58 6.59 2.84 -11.24
C LEU A 58 6.19 2.42 -9.82
N LEU A 59 6.19 1.11 -9.55
CA LEU A 59 5.91 0.58 -8.21
C LEU A 59 6.93 1.10 -7.18
N ASP A 60 8.21 1.12 -7.53
CA ASP A 60 9.27 1.62 -6.64
C ASP A 60 9.09 3.12 -6.36
N ARG A 61 8.75 3.91 -7.37
CA ARG A 61 8.48 5.35 -7.21
C ARG A 61 7.28 5.61 -6.31
N GLU A 62 6.20 4.86 -6.47
CA GLU A 62 4.99 4.99 -5.65
C GLU A 62 5.26 4.55 -4.21
N ALA A 63 6.03 3.47 -4.01
CA ALA A 63 6.45 3.03 -2.68
C ALA A 63 7.28 4.12 -1.98
N GLU A 64 8.26 4.72 -2.66
CA GLU A 64 9.09 5.81 -2.14
C GLU A 64 8.24 7.02 -1.71
N ALA A 65 7.23 7.37 -2.51
CA ALA A 65 6.29 8.43 -2.16
C ALA A 65 5.56 8.12 -0.85
N VAL A 66 5.07 6.89 -0.67
CA VAL A 66 4.41 6.46 0.58
C VAL A 66 5.37 6.50 1.77
N HIS A 67 6.62 6.06 1.59
CA HIS A 67 7.68 6.15 2.60
C HIS A 67 7.94 7.60 3.00
N SER A 68 8.09 8.50 2.04
CA SER A 68 8.23 9.94 2.28
C SER A 68 7.04 10.52 3.07
N GLY A 69 5.82 10.09 2.74
CA GLY A 69 4.61 10.48 3.48
C GLY A 69 4.58 9.98 4.93
N LEU A 70 5.18 8.81 5.21
CA LEU A 70 5.38 8.29 6.58
C LEU A 70 6.47 9.07 7.32
N ALA A 71 7.60 9.34 6.67
CA ALA A 71 8.70 10.14 7.22
C ALA A 71 8.23 11.54 7.63
N ALA A 72 7.40 12.19 6.81
CA ALA A 72 6.80 13.50 7.11
C ALA A 72 5.85 13.49 8.33
N LEU A 73 5.44 12.32 8.82
CA LEU A 73 4.66 12.16 10.05
C LEU A 73 5.52 11.83 11.28
N GLY A 74 6.84 11.80 11.13
CA GLY A 74 7.79 11.45 12.18
C GLY A 74 7.97 9.94 12.39
N PHE A 75 7.54 9.11 11.44
CA PHE A 75 7.92 7.69 11.45
C PHE A 75 9.32 7.56 10.83
N PRO A 76 10.30 6.98 11.54
CA PRO A 76 11.64 6.82 10.98
C PRO A 76 11.60 5.90 9.77
N GLU A 77 12.53 6.12 8.85
CA GLU A 77 12.82 5.17 7.80
C GLU A 77 13.30 3.87 8.48
N MET A 78 12.63 2.75 8.20
CA MET A 78 13.06 1.46 8.73
C MET A 78 14.39 1.15 8.07
N GLU A 79 15.49 1.11 8.83
CA GLU A 79 16.74 0.56 8.33
C GLU A 79 16.45 -0.82 7.77
N THR A 80 16.70 -1.01 6.48
CA THR A 80 16.56 -2.31 5.81
C THR A 80 17.54 -3.25 6.48
N GLY A 81 17.05 -4.03 7.45
CA GLY A 81 17.85 -4.99 8.20
C GLY A 81 18.71 -5.80 7.24
N GLY A 82 20.02 -5.74 7.46
CA GLY A 82 21.02 -6.39 6.63
C GLY A 82 20.66 -7.85 6.38
N ARG A 83 20.91 -8.30 5.15
CA ARG A 83 20.93 -9.71 4.80
C ARG A 83 21.76 -10.44 5.85
N SER A 84 21.11 -11.28 6.66
CA SER A 84 21.81 -12.24 7.49
C SER A 84 22.60 -13.16 6.56
N GLU A 85 23.92 -13.14 6.71
CA GLU A 85 24.85 -14.12 6.13
C GLU A 85 24.34 -15.56 6.33
N PRO A 86 24.57 -16.47 5.37
CA PRO A 86 24.14 -17.86 5.52
C PRO A 86 24.89 -18.52 6.67
N LEU A 87 24.15 -19.09 7.63
CA LEU A 87 24.72 -19.93 8.67
C LEU A 87 25.29 -21.19 8.00
N THR A 88 26.61 -21.37 8.11
CA THR A 88 27.35 -22.59 7.73
C THR A 88 26.82 -23.83 8.41
#